data_AF-A0A5B2T978-F1
#
_entry.id   AF-A0A5B2T978-F1
#
_cell.length_a   1.000
_cell.length_b   1.000
_cell.length_c   1.000
_cell.angle_alpha   90.00
_cell.angle_beta   90.00
_cell.angle_gamma   90.00
#
_symmetry.space_group_name_H-M   'P 1'
#
loop_
_entity.id
_entity.type
_entity.pdbx_description
1 polymer ?
#
loop_
_entity_poly.entity_id
_entity_poly.type
_entity_poly.pdbx_seq_one_letter_code
_entity_poly.pdbx_strand_id
1 'polypeptide(L)'
;MNNSAVSVPIATKQFVHLIEFLKEMESGLDPVEAVARAIDYWMENASWKAEDLLQEDAPDPSRGYLWKDILLPDGTLVSMSYKAKTFQARVAGDEFIYEGKRTSPSEFASAVGGGKVRNAWRDLMVKRPQDLRFRRADELRRKRRGGLSPSESGS
;
A
#
# COMPACT_ATOMS: atom_id res chain seq x y z
N MET A 1 17.69 31.74 14.18
CA MET A 1 16.81 31.20 13.13
C MET A 1 15.57 32.07 13.09
N ASN A 2 15.15 32.53 11.91
CA ASN A 2 13.96 33.38 11.78
C ASN A 2 12.71 32.56 12.14
N ASN A 3 11.87 33.10 13.02
CA ASN A 3 10.61 32.46 13.42
C ASN A 3 9.53 32.78 12.37
N SER A 4 9.62 32.16 11.20
CA SER A 4 8.63 32.30 10.14
C SER A 4 7.46 31.35 10.40
N ALA A 5 6.25 31.90 10.58
CA ALA A 5 5.02 31.12 10.68
C ALA A 5 4.46 30.81 9.29
N VAL A 6 4.02 29.57 9.07
CA VAL A 6 3.39 29.10 7.83
C VAL A 6 1.99 28.59 8.16
N SER A 7 0.99 28.99 7.38
CA SER A 7 -0.38 28.48 7.52
C SER A 7 -0.60 27.28 6.60
N VAL A 8 -0.96 26.14 7.18
CA VAL A 8 -1.28 24.92 6.44
C VAL A 8 -2.78 24.66 6.56
N PRO A 9 -3.56 24.71 5.46
CA PRO A 9 -4.98 24.41 5.51
C PRO A 9 -5.20 22.91 5.77
N ILE A 10 -6.04 22.61 6.75
CA ILE A 10 -6.47 21.24 7.08
C ILE A 10 -7.99 21.15 7.06
N ALA A 11 -8.52 19.95 6.80
CA ALA A 11 -9.95 19.74 6.82
C ALA A 11 -10.52 19.94 8.23
N THR A 12 -11.63 20.67 8.36
CA THR A 12 -12.26 20.95 9.66
C THR A 12 -12.52 19.68 10.48
N LYS A 13 -12.98 18.61 9.84
CA LYS A 13 -13.20 17.30 10.49
C LYS A 13 -11.93 16.73 11.14
N GLN A 14 -10.78 16.94 10.51
CA GLN A 14 -9.51 16.41 11.00
C GLN A 14 -9.04 17.18 12.24
N PHE A 15 -9.24 18.51 12.24
CA PHE A 15 -8.94 19.33 13.40
C PHE A 15 -9.85 19.02 14.58
N VAL A 16 -11.15 18.80 14.33
CA VAL A 16 -12.11 18.39 15.37
C VAL A 16 -11.71 17.04 15.99
N HIS A 17 -11.37 16.05 15.15
CA HIS A 17 -10.90 14.75 15.65
C HIS A 17 -9.64 14.85 16.51
N LEU A 18 -8.71 15.75 16.18
CA LEU A 18 -7.53 15.98 17.02
C LEU A 18 -7.92 16.50 18.41
N ILE A 19 -8.85 17.45 18.48
CA ILE A 19 -9.33 18.00 19.76
C ILE A 19 -10.02 16.92 20.59
N GLU A 20 -10.85 16.09 19.97
CA GLU A 20 -11.52 14.98 20.64
C GLU A 20 -10.52 13.97 21.19
N PHE A 21 -9.54 13.58 20.38
CA PHE A 21 -8.45 12.69 20.79
C PHE A 21 -7.66 13.24 21.99
N LEU A 22 -7.30 14.54 21.98
CA LEU A 22 -6.59 15.16 23.09
C LEU A 22 -7.42 15.17 24.38
N LYS A 23 -8.74 15.38 24.27
CA LYS A 23 -9.67 15.32 25.41
C LYS A 23 -9.79 13.91 25.97
N GLU A 24 -9.94 12.90 25.11
CA GLU A 24 -10.02 11.49 25.53
C GLU A 24 -8.77 11.03 26.27
N MET A 25 -7.60 11.53 25.86
CA MET A 25 -6.33 11.25 26.51
C MET A 25 -6.07 12.11 27.75
N GLU A 26 -7.05 12.90 28.21
CA GLU A 26 -6.95 13.89 29.29
C GLU A 26 -5.73 14.81 29.14
N SER A 27 -5.36 15.10 27.90
CA SER A 27 -4.17 15.88 27.57
C SER A 27 -4.46 17.37 27.66
N GLY A 28 -3.68 18.08 28.47
CA GLY A 28 -3.66 19.55 28.49
C GLY A 28 -2.87 20.18 27.34
N LEU A 29 -2.48 19.40 26.33
CA LEU A 29 -1.68 19.88 25.21
C LEU A 29 -2.52 20.79 24.30
N ASP A 30 -1.99 21.96 23.97
CA ASP A 30 -2.61 22.84 23.00
C ASP A 30 -2.69 22.15 21.61
N PRO A 31 -3.83 22.22 20.89
CA PRO A 31 -3.96 21.55 19.59
C PRO A 31 -2.94 22.00 18.54
N VAL A 32 -2.48 23.25 18.55
CA VAL A 32 -1.47 23.75 17.61
C VAL A 32 -0.10 23.15 17.95
N GLU A 33 0.25 23.12 19.22
CA GLU A 33 1.46 22.43 19.71
C GLU A 33 1.42 20.92 19.41
N ALA A 34 0.25 20.30 19.53
CA ALA A 34 0.04 18.90 19.17
C ALA A 34 0.30 18.64 17.67
N VAL A 35 -0.12 19.57 16.79
CA VAL A 35 0.18 19.51 15.36
C VAL A 35 1.68 19.63 15.10
N ALA A 36 2.36 20.58 15.74
CA ALA A 36 3.81 20.74 15.59
C ALA A 36 4.56 19.46 15.98
N ARG A 37 4.23 18.88 17.14
CA ARG A 37 4.80 17.61 17.59
C ARG A 37 4.43 16.44 16.70
N ALA A 38 3.24 16.42 16.13
CA ALA A 38 2.85 15.38 15.19
C ALA A 38 3.69 15.44 13.91
N ILE A 39 4.04 16.65 13.43
CA ILE A 39 4.93 16.84 12.28
C ILE A 39 6.34 16.36 12.62
N ASP A 40 6.90 16.76 13.76
CA ASP A 40 8.23 16.33 14.21
C ASP A 40 8.30 14.82 14.39
N TYR A 41 7.33 14.27 15.12
CA TYR A 41 7.17 12.84 15.30
C TYR A 41 7.06 12.12 13.96
N TRP A 42 6.25 12.64 13.04
CA TRP A 42 6.11 12.05 11.72
C TRP A 42 7.45 12.11 10.97
N MET A 43 8.20 13.22 10.97
CA MET A 43 9.50 13.32 10.29
C MET A 43 10.53 12.34 10.85
N GLU A 44 10.63 12.23 12.18
CA GLU A 44 11.55 11.31 12.85
C GLU A 44 11.23 9.84 12.52
N ASN A 45 9.94 9.54 12.35
CA ASN A 45 9.44 8.20 12.08
C ASN A 45 9.17 7.94 10.59
N ALA A 46 9.31 8.92 9.70
CA ALA A 46 9.01 8.78 8.26
C ALA A 46 10.21 8.25 7.46
N SER A 47 11.39 8.11 8.07
CA SER A 47 12.61 7.62 7.38
C SER A 47 12.46 6.22 6.78
N TRP A 48 11.57 5.37 7.32
CA TRP A 48 11.22 4.06 6.73
C TRP A 48 10.03 4.12 5.76
N LYS A 49 9.40 5.29 5.61
CA LYS A 49 8.24 5.59 4.77
C LYS A 49 8.53 6.70 3.75
N ALA A 50 9.77 6.78 3.26
CA ALA A 50 10.15 7.72 2.20
C ALA A 50 9.24 7.61 0.94
N GLU A 51 8.58 6.47 0.76
CA GLU A 51 7.59 6.24 -0.31
C GLU A 51 6.21 6.87 -0.03
N ASP A 52 5.80 7.14 1.22
CA ASP A 52 4.55 7.86 1.56
C ASP A 52 4.67 9.38 1.28
N LEU A 53 5.91 9.88 1.18
CA LEU A 53 6.23 11.26 0.81
C LEU A 53 6.15 11.52 -0.70
N LEU A 54 6.27 10.45 -1.49
CA LEU A 54 6.10 10.46 -2.92
C LEU A 54 4.59 10.29 -3.16
N GLN A 55 3.85 11.41 -3.09
CA GLN A 55 2.47 11.46 -3.54
C GLN A 55 2.37 10.92 -4.97
N GLU A 56 1.89 9.70 -5.12
CA GLU A 56 1.06 9.34 -6.26
C GLU A 56 -0.26 8.90 -5.65
N ASP A 57 -1.27 9.77 -5.82
CA ASP A 57 -2.70 9.66 -5.57
C ASP A 57 -3.20 8.62 -4.54
N ALA A 58 -4.12 9.04 -3.67
CA ALA A 58 -4.85 8.10 -2.81
C ALA A 58 -5.34 6.90 -3.65
N PRO A 59 -5.15 5.64 -3.20
CA PRO A 59 -5.34 4.47 -4.04
C PRO A 59 -6.70 4.49 -4.75
N ASP A 60 -6.69 4.56 -6.08
CA ASP A 60 -7.92 4.52 -6.86
C ASP A 60 -8.27 3.06 -7.16
N PRO A 61 -9.29 2.47 -6.52
CA PRO A 61 -9.66 1.08 -6.74
C PRO A 61 -10.20 0.80 -8.14
N SER A 62 -10.48 1.84 -8.95
CA SER A 62 -10.82 1.71 -10.36
C SER A 62 -9.60 1.58 -11.28
N ARG A 63 -8.40 1.88 -10.76
CA ARG A 63 -7.10 1.71 -11.42
C ARG A 63 -6.35 0.53 -10.82
N GLY A 64 -5.39 -0.01 -11.57
CA GLY A 64 -4.61 -1.15 -11.11
C GLY A 64 -3.73 -1.79 -12.17
N TYR A 65 -2.80 -2.63 -11.70
CA TYR A 65 -1.92 -3.42 -12.54
C TYR A 65 -2.61 -4.72 -12.98
N LEU A 66 -2.77 -4.92 -14.29
CA LEU A 66 -3.33 -6.15 -14.86
C LEU A 66 -2.25 -7.25 -14.94
N TRP A 67 -2.22 -8.14 -13.95
CA TRP A 67 -1.32 -9.29 -13.97
C TRP A 67 -1.95 -10.47 -14.73
N LYS A 68 -1.70 -10.53 -16.03
CA LYS A 68 -2.30 -11.51 -16.96
C LYS A 68 -3.82 -11.49 -16.89
N ASP A 69 -4.37 -12.38 -16.08
CA ASP A 69 -5.78 -12.58 -15.85
C ASP A 69 -6.17 -12.23 -14.41
N ILE A 70 -5.54 -11.31 -13.71
CA ILE A 70 -6.10 -10.71 -12.49
C ILE A 70 -5.79 -9.21 -12.46
N LEU A 71 -6.76 -8.39 -12.07
CA LEU A 71 -6.51 -6.98 -11.77
C LEU A 71 -6.05 -6.88 -10.32
N LEU A 72 -4.89 -6.27 -10.10
CA LEU A 72 -4.41 -5.86 -8.80
C LEU A 72 -4.73 -4.36 -8.65
N PRO A 73 -5.70 -3.97 -7.81
CA PRO A 73 -6.04 -2.57 -7.64
C PRO A 73 -4.84 -1.74 -7.18
N ASP A 74 -4.88 -0.44 -7.44
CA ASP A 74 -3.94 0.51 -6.88
C ASP A 74 -3.81 0.36 -5.36
N GLY A 75 -2.60 0.53 -4.83
CA GLY A 75 -2.28 0.29 -3.42
C GLY A 75 -2.21 -1.20 -3.03
N THR A 76 -2.34 -2.15 -3.96
CA THR A 76 -2.11 -3.57 -3.67
C THR A 76 -0.66 -3.80 -3.27
N LEU A 77 -0.45 -4.46 -2.12
CA LEU A 77 0.86 -4.91 -1.69
C LEU A 77 1.11 -6.35 -2.13
N VAL A 78 2.30 -6.61 -2.64
CA VAL A 78 2.76 -7.96 -3.04
C VAL A 78 4.05 -8.27 -2.31
N SER A 79 4.11 -9.43 -1.66
CA SER A 79 5.26 -9.83 -0.85
C SER A 79 5.78 -11.21 -1.21
N MET A 80 7.06 -11.40 -0.94
CA MET A 80 7.74 -12.69 -1.06
C MET A 80 8.71 -12.84 0.11
N SER A 81 8.65 -13.99 0.78
CA SER A 81 9.65 -14.34 1.79
C SER A 81 10.74 -15.22 1.18
N TYR A 82 12.00 -14.85 1.39
CA TYR A 82 13.15 -15.62 0.94
C TYR A 82 14.30 -15.50 1.95
N LYS A 83 14.90 -16.64 2.32
CA LYS A 83 16.01 -16.72 3.31
C LYS A 83 15.73 -15.89 4.58
N ALA A 84 14.57 -16.12 5.20
CA ALA A 84 14.11 -15.45 6.42
C ALA A 84 13.93 -13.91 6.32
N LYS A 85 14.01 -13.33 5.12
CA LYS A 85 13.66 -11.93 4.85
C LYS A 85 12.36 -11.86 4.06
N THR A 86 11.59 -10.80 4.29
CA THR A 86 10.38 -10.51 3.52
C THR A 86 10.62 -9.27 2.69
N PHE A 87 10.34 -9.39 1.40
CA PHE A 87 10.47 -8.32 0.42
C PHE A 87 9.07 -7.92 -0.02
N GLN A 88 8.87 -6.64 -0.29
CA GLN A 88 7.58 -6.08 -0.67
C GLN A 88 7.71 -5.21 -1.91
N ALA A 89 6.73 -5.36 -2.79
CA ALA A 89 6.46 -4.52 -3.94
C ALA A 89 5.02 -3.98 -3.81
N ARG A 90 4.69 -2.92 -4.53
CA ARG A 90 3.35 -2.33 -4.53
C ARG A 90 2.84 -2.09 -5.94
N VAL A 91 1.52 -2.01 -6.07
CA VAL A 91 0.88 -1.40 -7.22
C VAL A 91 0.72 0.10 -6.97
N ALA A 92 1.14 0.90 -7.93
CA ALA A 92 1.02 2.36 -7.95
C ALA A 92 0.31 2.76 -9.25
N GLY A 93 -0.94 3.20 -9.16
CA GLY A 93 -1.78 3.41 -10.35
C GLY A 93 -1.93 2.10 -11.15
N ASP A 94 -1.34 2.07 -12.35
CA ASP A 94 -1.32 0.92 -13.26
C ASP A 94 0.03 0.18 -13.29
N GLU A 95 0.95 0.53 -12.40
CA GLU A 95 2.33 0.04 -12.42
C GLU A 95 2.65 -0.86 -11.23
N PHE A 96 3.54 -1.83 -11.44
CA PHE A 96 4.07 -2.68 -10.38
C PHE A 96 5.48 -2.20 -10.02
N ILE A 97 5.65 -1.73 -8.79
CA ILE A 97 6.85 -1.03 -8.31
C ILE A 97 7.55 -1.85 -7.24
N TYR A 98 8.87 -2.03 -7.40
CA TYR A 98 9.76 -2.61 -6.40
C TYR A 98 11.03 -1.76 -6.30
N GLU A 99 11.42 -1.35 -5.09
CA GLU A 99 12.58 -0.49 -4.84
C GLU A 99 12.59 0.78 -5.74
N GLY A 100 11.43 1.43 -5.85
CA GLY A 100 11.25 2.62 -6.69
C GLY A 100 11.32 2.40 -8.21
N LYS A 101 11.43 1.16 -8.68
CA LYS A 101 11.52 0.82 -10.11
C LYS A 101 10.30 0.07 -10.59
N ARG A 102 9.84 0.44 -11.80
CA ARG A 102 8.84 -0.31 -12.56
C ARG A 102 9.38 -1.71 -12.88
N THR A 103 8.61 -2.72 -12.57
CA THR A 103 8.94 -4.12 -12.82
C THR A 103 7.68 -4.95 -13.05
N SER A 104 7.81 -6.27 -13.03
CA SER A 104 6.69 -7.21 -13.08
C SER A 104 6.75 -8.21 -11.91
N PRO A 105 5.63 -8.89 -11.59
CA PRO A 105 5.63 -9.91 -10.54
C PRO A 105 6.67 -11.03 -10.74
N SER A 106 6.93 -11.43 -12.00
CA SER A 106 7.94 -12.45 -12.32
C SER A 106 9.35 -11.94 -12.07
N GLU A 107 9.66 -10.73 -12.52
CA GLU A 107 10.96 -10.10 -12.29
C GLU A 107 11.21 -9.86 -10.81
N PHE A 108 10.21 -9.38 -10.07
CA PHE A 108 10.27 -9.26 -8.61
C PHE A 108 10.60 -10.59 -7.93
N ALA A 109 9.86 -11.66 -8.26
CA ALA A 109 10.10 -12.98 -7.68
C ALA A 109 11.52 -13.51 -8.01
N SER A 110 12.01 -13.23 -9.21
CA SER A 110 13.36 -13.58 -9.63
C SER A 110 14.44 -12.74 -8.95
N ALA A 111 14.24 -11.42 -8.81
CA ALA A 111 15.15 -10.52 -8.11
C ALA A 111 15.32 -10.94 -6.65
N VAL A 112 14.22 -11.14 -5.93
CA VAL A 112 14.21 -11.66 -4.56
C VAL A 112 14.88 -13.04 -4.49
N GLY A 113 14.72 -13.86 -5.53
CA GLY A 113 15.32 -15.18 -5.63
C GLY A 113 16.79 -15.25 -6.03
N GLY A 114 17.49 -14.12 -6.09
CA GLY A 114 18.89 -14.06 -6.51
C GLY A 114 19.07 -14.27 -8.02
N GLY A 115 18.15 -13.74 -8.83
CA GLY A 115 18.21 -13.76 -10.29
C GLY A 115 17.73 -15.06 -10.95
N LYS A 116 17.26 -16.05 -10.17
CA LYS A 116 16.76 -17.33 -10.72
C LYS A 116 15.31 -17.21 -11.15
N VAL A 117 14.93 -17.86 -12.26
CA VAL A 117 13.52 -17.94 -12.69
C VAL A 117 12.68 -18.56 -11.57
N ARG A 118 11.59 -17.87 -11.20
CA ARG A 118 10.69 -18.28 -10.12
C ARG A 118 9.24 -18.28 -10.57
N ASN A 119 8.43 -19.07 -9.88
CA ASN A 119 7.01 -19.11 -10.18
C ASN A 119 6.28 -18.10 -9.30
N ALA A 120 6.11 -16.89 -9.82
CA ALA A 120 5.46 -15.81 -9.10
C ALA A 120 4.05 -16.16 -8.57
N TRP A 121 3.29 -17.02 -9.26
CA TRP A 121 1.97 -17.43 -8.74
C TRP A 121 2.05 -18.22 -7.43
N ARG A 122 3.08 -19.05 -7.30
CA ARG A 122 3.28 -19.90 -6.13
C ARG A 122 4.02 -19.17 -5.02
N ASP A 123 4.96 -18.32 -5.39
CA ASP A 123 5.94 -17.74 -4.47
C ASP A 123 5.47 -16.38 -3.89
N LEU A 124 4.48 -15.73 -4.52
CA LEU A 124 4.01 -14.40 -4.09
C LEU A 124 2.72 -14.45 -3.24
N MET A 125 2.69 -13.56 -2.28
CA MET A 125 1.53 -13.22 -1.46
C MET A 125 1.01 -11.83 -1.84
N VAL A 126 -0.30 -11.65 -1.84
CA VAL A 126 -0.99 -10.42 -2.29
C VAL A 126 -1.95 -9.95 -1.19
N LYS A 127 -1.93 -8.65 -0.89
CA LYS A 127 -2.89 -7.96 -0.03
C LYS A 127 -3.44 -6.75 -0.79
N ARG A 128 -4.68 -6.86 -1.27
CA ARG A 128 -5.39 -5.73 -1.91
C ARG A 128 -5.83 -4.72 -0.84
N PRO A 129 -6.18 -3.46 -1.20
CA PRO A 129 -6.60 -2.45 -0.23
C PRO A 129 -7.70 -2.91 0.72
N GLN A 130 -8.69 -3.66 0.22
CA GLN A 130 -9.80 -4.19 1.03
C GLN A 130 -9.48 -5.52 1.77
N ASP A 131 -8.33 -6.15 1.51
CA ASP A 131 -7.99 -7.42 2.16
C ASP A 131 -7.39 -7.18 3.56
N LEU A 132 -7.96 -7.81 4.58
CA LEU A 132 -7.44 -7.74 5.96
C LEU A 132 -6.06 -8.42 6.11
N ARG A 133 -5.75 -9.41 5.27
CA ARG A 133 -4.53 -10.22 5.34
C ARG A 133 -4.02 -10.58 3.95
N PHE A 134 -2.71 -10.85 3.87
CA PHE A 134 -2.08 -11.42 2.67
C PHE A 134 -2.68 -12.79 2.32
N ARG A 135 -2.83 -13.04 1.02
CA ARG A 135 -3.33 -14.29 0.43
C ARG A 135 -2.40 -14.75 -0.68
N ARG A 136 -2.34 -16.04 -0.97
CA ARG A 136 -1.48 -16.52 -2.06
C ARG A 136 -1.98 -16.06 -3.42
N ALA A 137 -1.06 -15.73 -4.33
CA ALA A 137 -1.42 -15.26 -5.66
C ALA A 137 -2.13 -16.36 -6.50
N ASP A 138 -1.72 -17.62 -6.36
CA ASP A 138 -2.36 -18.77 -7.02
C ASP A 138 -3.84 -18.95 -6.60
N GLU A 139 -4.17 -18.72 -5.33
CA GLU A 139 -5.54 -18.74 -4.83
C GLU A 139 -6.40 -17.66 -5.47
N LEU A 140 -5.87 -16.44 -5.63
CA LEU A 140 -6.58 -15.34 -6.30
C LEU A 140 -6.85 -15.69 -7.77
N ARG A 141 -5.85 -16.22 -8.48
CA ARG A 141 -5.97 -16.64 -9.87
C ARG A 141 -7.00 -17.75 -10.05
N ARG A 142 -7.00 -18.75 -9.17
CA ARG A 142 -7.97 -19.85 -9.19
C ARG A 142 -9.39 -19.35 -8.94
N LYS A 143 -9.59 -18.44 -8.00
CA LYS A 143 -10.92 -17.85 -7.72
C LYS A 143 -11.49 -17.11 -8.93
N ARG A 144 -10.67 -16.35 -9.67
CA ARG A 144 -11.15 -15.68 -10.88
C ARG A 144 -11.58 -16.69 -11.96
N ARG A 145 -10.82 -17.77 -12.12
CA ARG A 145 -11.13 -18.83 -13.10
C ARG A 145 -12.36 -19.65 -12.72
N GLY A 146 -12.54 -19.96 -11.45
CA GLY A 146 -13.73 -20.67 -10.95
C GLY A 146 -15.01 -19.81 -10.96
N GLY A 147 -14.87 -18.49 -10.95
CA GLY A 147 -15.99 -17.55 -11.16
C GLY A 147 -16.43 -17.42 -12.63
N LEU A 148 -15.64 -17.95 -13.57
CA LEU A 148 -16.02 -18.16 -14.97
C LEU A 148 -16.52 -19.60 -15.17
N SER A 149 -17.59 -19.97 -14.46
CA SER A 149 -18.40 -21.13 -14.89
C SER A 149 -19.44 -20.61 -15.89
N PRO A 150 -19.62 -21.22 -17.08
CA PRO A 150 -20.58 -20.74 -18.05
C PRO A 150 -21.99 -20.91 -17.49
N SER A 151 -22.69 -19.80 -17.29
CA SER A 151 -24.15 -19.79 -17.21
C SER A 151 -24.71 -20.28 -18.55
N GLU A 152 -25.44 -21.39 -18.50
CA GLU A 152 -26.53 -21.77 -19.39
C GLU A 152 -26.29 -21.59 -20.90
N SER A 153 -25.73 -22.62 -21.53
CA SER A 153 -26.07 -22.93 -22.92
C SER A 153 -27.50 -23.46 -22.94
N GLY A 154 -28.45 -22.57 -23.21
CA GLY A 154 -29.79 -22.96 -23.65
C GLY A 154 -29.73 -23.62 -25.02
N SER A 155 -30.32 -24.80 -25.12
CA SER A 155 -31.20 -25.28 -26.20
C SER A 155 -31.65 -26.71 -25.86
#